data_AF-A0A536FZ85-F1
#
_entry.id   AF-A0A536FZ85-F1
#
_cell.length_a   1.000
_cell.length_b   1.000
_cell.length_c   1.000
_cell.angle_alpha   90.00
_cell.angle_beta   90.00
_cell.angle_gamma   90.00
#
_symmetry.space_group_name_H-M   'P 1'
#
loop_
_entity.id
_entity.type
_entity.pdbx_description
1 polymer ?
#
loop_
_entity_poly.entity_id
_entity_poly.type
_entity_poly.pdbx_seq_one_letter_code
_entity_poly.pdbx_strand_id
1 'polypeptide(L)'
;FDYLRLTVATDCVRAGARFVATNRDPVYPTERAVRPGAGAIVAAVEAASGVTATSIGKPEPYLLEEAARAVGREPAEAVMIGDNLGTDVGAAVAVGARSVLMLTGVTTRADAEAAP
;
A
#
# COMPACT_ATOMS: atom_id res chain seq x y z
N PHE A 1 4.48 -2.11 19.32
CA PHE A 1 4.34 -3.53 18.92
C PHE A 1 5.10 -4.35 19.93
N ASP A 2 4.39 -5.18 20.69
CA ASP A 2 4.97 -6.07 21.71
C ASP A 2 4.43 -7.48 21.51
N TYR A 3 5.01 -8.44 22.23
CA TYR A 3 4.65 -9.85 22.11
C TYR A 3 3.15 -10.08 22.35
N LEU A 4 2.58 -9.49 23.40
CA LEU A 4 1.16 -9.70 23.75
C LEU A 4 0.22 -9.21 22.64
N ARG A 5 0.48 -8.04 22.06
CA ARG A 5 -0.32 -7.53 20.94
C ARG A 5 -0.19 -8.39 19.68
N LEU A 6 1.01 -8.91 19.40
CA LEU A 6 1.23 -9.83 18.28
C LEU A 6 0.47 -11.15 18.51
N THR A 7 0.54 -11.71 19.72
CA THR A 7 -0.20 -12.93 20.08
C THR A 7 -1.70 -12.73 19.88
N VAL A 8 -2.27 -11.66 20.44
CA VAL A 8 -3.71 -11.37 20.29
C VAL A 8 -4.10 -11.22 18.82
N ALA A 9 -3.34 -10.46 18.03
CA ALA A 9 -3.62 -10.30 16.61
C ALA A 9 -3.57 -11.65 15.86
N THR A 10 -2.56 -12.47 16.14
CA THR A 10 -2.38 -13.80 15.53
C THR A 10 -3.53 -14.73 15.88
N ASP A 11 -3.95 -14.76 17.15
CA ASP A 11 -5.03 -15.61 17.62
C ASP A 11 -6.38 -15.20 17.01
N CYS A 12 -6.65 -13.89 16.91
CA CYS A 12 -7.84 -13.39 16.22
C CYS A 12 -7.85 -13.81 14.74
N VAL A 13 -6.73 -13.68 14.03
CA VAL A 13 -6.64 -14.06 12.61
C VAL A 13 -6.83 -15.57 12.44
N ARG A 14 -6.22 -16.40 13.29
CA ARG A 14 -6.42 -17.86 13.29
C ARG A 14 -7.87 -18.26 13.63
N ALA A 15 -8.55 -17.47 14.45
CA ALA A 15 -9.97 -17.65 14.74
C ALA A 15 -10.91 -17.16 13.61
N GLY A 16 -10.36 -16.70 12.48
CA GLY A 16 -11.13 -16.32 11.29
C GLY A 16 -11.43 -14.82 11.16
N ALA A 17 -10.81 -13.96 11.96
CA ALA A 17 -10.91 -12.52 11.76
C ALA A 17 -10.31 -12.12 10.41
N ARG A 18 -10.94 -11.13 9.73
CA ARG A 18 -10.39 -10.57 8.48
C ARG A 18 -9.09 -9.85 8.78
N PHE A 19 -8.04 -10.22 8.05
CA PHE A 19 -6.73 -9.58 8.18
C PHE A 19 -6.49 -8.63 7.02
N VAL A 20 -6.49 -7.32 7.30
CA VAL A 20 -6.37 -6.25 6.29
C VAL A 20 -5.11 -5.43 6.55
N ALA A 21 -4.32 -5.20 5.50
CA ALA A 21 -3.15 -4.33 5.51
C ALA A 21 -3.45 -3.03 4.77
N THR A 22 -3.29 -1.89 5.45
CA THR A 22 -3.53 -0.56 4.84
C THR A 22 -2.41 -0.14 3.89
N ASN A 23 -1.19 -0.58 4.14
CA ASN A 23 -0.05 -0.54 3.23
C ASN A 23 0.91 -1.68 3.62
N ARG A 24 1.82 -2.03 2.71
CA ARG A 24 2.82 -3.09 2.92
C ARG A 24 4.24 -2.53 3.00
N ASP A 25 4.40 -1.25 3.31
CA ASP A 25 5.70 -0.60 3.33
C ASP A 25 6.57 -1.20 4.45
N PRO A 26 7.74 -1.80 4.14
CA PRO A 26 8.57 -2.45 5.15
C PRO A 26 9.19 -1.43 6.11
N VAL A 27 9.41 -0.21 5.61
CA VAL A 27 10.04 0.88 6.35
C VAL A 27 9.25 2.17 6.22
N TYR A 28 9.39 3.02 7.23
CA TYR A 28 8.82 4.35 7.29
C TYR A 28 9.95 5.36 7.54
N PRO A 29 10.36 6.13 6.53
CA PRO A 29 11.34 7.21 6.70
C PRO A 29 10.79 8.32 7.60
N THR A 30 11.60 8.76 8.57
CA THR A 30 11.34 9.95 9.38
C THR A 30 12.51 10.91 9.23
N GLU A 31 12.35 12.17 9.64
CA GLU A 31 13.43 13.17 9.62
C GLU A 31 14.73 12.71 10.30
N ARG A 32 14.61 11.83 11.31
CA ARG A 32 15.73 11.42 12.16
C ARG A 32 16.28 10.03 11.84
N ALA A 33 15.45 9.14 11.33
CA ALA A 33 15.81 7.74 11.10
C ALA A 33 14.79 7.01 10.22
N VAL A 34 15.23 5.93 9.61
CA VAL A 34 14.34 4.92 9.01
C VAL A 34 13.77 4.04 10.14
N ARG A 35 12.45 3.88 10.19
CA ARG A 35 11.74 3.08 11.19
C ARG A 35 11.00 1.90 10.54
N PRO A 36 10.62 0.86 11.29
CA PRO A 36 9.73 -0.17 10.77
C PRO A 36 8.40 0.43 10.30
N GLY A 37 7.99 0.11 9.08
CA GLY A 37 6.70 0.49 8.51
C GLY A 37 5.58 -0.49 8.88
N ALA A 38 4.38 -0.24 8.38
CA ALA A 38 3.24 -1.14 8.64
C ALA A 38 3.47 -2.55 8.05
N GLY A 39 4.17 -2.64 6.92
CA GLY A 39 4.53 -3.91 6.28
C GLY A 39 5.35 -4.83 7.18
N ALA A 40 6.24 -4.30 8.02
CA ALA A 40 6.99 -5.10 8.97
C ALA A 40 6.10 -5.74 10.05
N ILE A 41 5.09 -5.00 10.53
CA ILE A 41 4.13 -5.50 11.51
C ILE A 41 3.19 -6.52 10.86
N VAL A 42 2.71 -6.23 9.64
CA VAL A 42 1.87 -7.14 8.86
C VAL A 42 2.61 -8.47 8.62
N ALA A 43 3.86 -8.42 8.15
CA ALA A 43 4.66 -9.60 7.90
C ALA A 43 4.85 -10.47 9.15
N ALA A 44 5.01 -9.87 10.34
CA ALA A 44 5.11 -10.63 11.58
C ALA A 44 3.81 -11.40 11.89
N VAL A 45 2.64 -10.79 11.68
CA VAL A 45 1.34 -11.45 11.86
C VAL A 45 1.10 -12.49 10.78
N GLU A 46 1.44 -12.22 9.51
CA GLU A 46 1.34 -13.19 8.41
C GLU A 46 2.18 -14.44 8.70
N ALA A 47 3.43 -14.26 9.13
CA ALA A 47 4.33 -15.35 9.47
C ALA A 47 3.82 -16.17 10.67
N ALA A 48 3.31 -15.51 11.71
CA ALA A 48 2.81 -16.20 12.90
C ALA A 48 1.47 -16.89 12.66
N SER A 49 0.56 -16.28 11.90
CA SER A 49 -0.80 -16.80 11.67
C SER A 49 -0.87 -17.82 10.52
N GLY A 50 0.04 -17.73 9.54
CA GLY A 50 -0.04 -18.48 8.28
C GLY A 50 -1.06 -17.92 7.28
N VAL A 51 -1.65 -16.75 7.57
CA VAL A 51 -2.67 -16.11 6.75
C VAL A 51 -2.11 -14.84 6.12
N THR A 52 -2.23 -14.71 4.81
CA THR A 52 -1.85 -13.50 4.07
C THR A 52 -2.91 -12.41 4.22
N ALA A 53 -2.49 -11.19 4.56
CA ALA A 53 -3.39 -10.05 4.69
C ALA A 53 -3.93 -9.59 3.32
N THR A 54 -5.19 -9.18 3.27
CA THR A 54 -5.71 -8.43 2.12
C THR A 54 -5.12 -7.03 2.15
N SER A 55 -4.35 -6.65 1.14
CA SER A 55 -3.86 -5.27 0.99
C SER A 55 -4.96 -4.41 0.39
N ILE A 56 -5.17 -3.22 0.95
CA ILE A 56 -6.13 -2.23 0.43
C ILE A 56 -5.47 -0.90 0.03
N GLY A 57 -4.18 -0.76 0.29
CA GLY A 57 -3.39 0.38 -0.17
C GLY A 57 -2.82 0.16 -1.56
N LYS A 58 -2.27 1.23 -2.12
CA LYS A 58 -1.55 1.21 -3.41
C LYS A 58 -0.47 0.10 -3.41
N PRO A 59 -0.26 -0.59 -4.55
CA PRO A 59 -0.84 -0.36 -5.87
C PRO A 59 -2.25 -0.93 -6.07
N GLU A 60 -2.88 -1.51 -5.05
CA GLU A 60 -4.22 -2.07 -5.19
C GLU A 60 -5.25 -0.99 -5.54
N PRO A 61 -6.27 -1.32 -6.36
CA PRO A 61 -7.20 -0.35 -6.94
C PRO A 61 -8.15 0.27 -5.91
N TYR A 62 -8.39 -0.42 -4.78
CA TYR A 62 -9.42 -0.08 -3.80
C TYR A 62 -9.41 1.39 -3.38
N LEU A 63 -8.24 1.97 -3.14
CA LEU A 63 -8.15 3.37 -2.70
C LEU A 63 -8.68 4.35 -3.76
N LEU A 64 -8.38 4.12 -5.04
CA LEU A 64 -8.86 4.97 -6.13
C LEU A 64 -10.34 4.72 -6.44
N GLU A 65 -10.78 3.46 -6.37
CA GLU A 65 -12.19 3.09 -6.51
C GLU A 65 -13.08 3.77 -5.47
N GLU A 66 -12.65 3.72 -4.21
CA GLU A 66 -13.32 4.37 -3.10
C GLU A 66 -13.35 5.90 -3.24
N ALA A 67 -12.23 6.50 -3.65
CA ALA A 67 -12.15 7.94 -3.87
C ALA A 67 -13.06 8.41 -5.01
N ALA A 68 -13.09 7.68 -6.13
CA ALA A 68 -13.95 7.99 -7.27
C ALA A 68 -15.44 7.83 -6.93
N ARG A 69 -15.78 6.74 -6.20
CA ARG A 69 -17.14 6.52 -5.71
C ARG A 69 -17.62 7.65 -4.80
N ALA A 70 -16.76 8.15 -3.92
CA ALA A 70 -17.10 9.24 -3.01
C ALA A 70 -17.50 10.54 -3.73
N VAL A 71 -17.04 10.73 -4.98
CA VAL A 71 -17.39 11.89 -5.82
C VAL A 71 -18.35 11.54 -6.97
N GLY A 72 -18.87 10.31 -7.00
CA GLY A 72 -19.83 9.85 -8.01
C GLY A 72 -19.23 9.79 -9.42
N ARG A 73 -17.96 9.39 -9.54
CA ARG A 73 -17.23 9.28 -10.81
C ARG A 73 -16.66 7.88 -11.02
N GLU A 74 -16.30 7.59 -12.26
CA GLU A 74 -15.57 6.37 -12.58
C GLU A 74 -14.07 6.57 -12.26
N PRO A 75 -13.39 5.55 -11.68
CA PRO A 75 -11.96 5.64 -11.37
C PRO A 75 -11.08 6.00 -12.57
N ALA A 76 -11.44 5.52 -13.77
CA ALA A 76 -10.73 5.79 -15.01
C ALA A 76 -10.78 7.27 -15.45
N GLU A 77 -11.72 8.08 -14.93
CA GLU A 77 -11.77 9.52 -15.17
C GLU A 77 -10.72 10.30 -14.34
N ALA A 78 -10.13 9.66 -13.33
CA ALA A 78 -9.17 10.30 -12.44
C ALA A 78 -7.80 10.53 -13.09
N VAL A 79 -7.07 11.49 -12.52
CA VAL A 79 -5.63 11.67 -12.76
C VAL A 79 -4.91 11.47 -11.44
N MET A 80 -4.13 10.40 -11.34
CA MET A 80 -3.28 10.10 -10.20
C MET A 80 -1.99 10.93 -10.29
N ILE A 81 -1.65 11.66 -9.24
CA ILE A 81 -0.38 12.42 -9.17
C ILE A 81 0.43 11.85 -8.01
N GLY A 82 1.66 11.43 -8.29
CA GLY A 82 2.52 10.81 -7.28
C GLY A 82 3.96 10.67 -7.72
N ASP A 83 4.81 10.15 -6.86
CA ASP A 83 6.26 10.12 -7.02
C ASP A 83 6.83 8.70 -7.09
N ASN A 84 5.98 7.67 -7.00
CA ASN A 84 6.41 6.29 -6.96
C ASN A 84 5.71 5.44 -8.04
N LEU A 85 6.51 4.88 -8.96
CA LEU A 85 6.02 3.99 -10.02
C LEU A 85 5.26 2.78 -9.48
N GLY A 86 5.81 2.13 -8.46
CA GLY A 86 5.28 0.86 -7.94
C GLY A 86 4.00 1.01 -7.13
N THR A 87 3.65 2.22 -6.69
CA THR A 87 2.44 2.47 -5.90
C THR A 87 1.50 3.45 -6.59
N ASP A 88 1.92 4.68 -6.86
CA ASP A 88 1.04 5.71 -7.44
C ASP A 88 0.65 5.36 -8.88
N VAL A 89 1.65 5.19 -9.74
CA VAL A 89 1.42 4.85 -11.15
C VAL A 89 0.79 3.47 -11.27
N GLY A 90 1.26 2.50 -10.47
CA GLY A 90 0.67 1.17 -10.39
C GLY A 90 -0.83 1.20 -10.05
N ALA A 91 -1.25 2.00 -9.07
CA ALA A 91 -2.66 2.15 -8.71
C ALA A 91 -3.48 2.81 -9.82
N ALA A 92 -2.92 3.81 -10.52
CA ALA A 92 -3.58 4.43 -11.66
C ALA A 92 -3.81 3.43 -12.79
N VAL A 93 -2.79 2.63 -13.12
CA VAL A 93 -2.86 1.57 -14.13
C VAL A 93 -3.91 0.52 -13.75
N ALA A 94 -3.95 0.11 -12.47
CA ALA A 94 -4.90 -0.89 -11.98
C ALA A 94 -6.38 -0.50 -12.20
N VAL A 95 -6.70 0.79 -12.25
CA VAL A 95 -8.06 1.30 -12.47
C VAL A 95 -8.26 1.97 -13.84
N GLY A 96 -7.26 1.92 -14.73
CA GLY A 96 -7.31 2.57 -16.04
C GLY A 96 -7.30 4.10 -16.00
N ALA A 97 -6.86 4.71 -14.89
CA ALA A 97 -6.70 6.14 -14.74
C ALA A 97 -5.42 6.65 -15.42
N ARG A 98 -5.38 7.96 -15.71
CA ARG A 98 -4.15 8.62 -16.15
C ARG A 98 -3.26 8.88 -14.94
N SER A 99 -1.95 8.96 -15.14
CA SER A 99 -1.00 9.30 -14.07
C SER A 99 -0.02 10.40 -14.47
N VAL A 100 0.40 11.20 -13.49
CA VAL A 100 1.51 12.14 -13.57
C VAL A 100 2.54 11.74 -12.54
N LEU A 101 3.73 11.35 -13.01
CA LEU A 101 4.86 10.99 -12.16
C LEU A 101 5.73 12.22 -11.85
N MET A 102 5.92 12.48 -10.57
CA MET A 102 6.75 13.55 -10.03
C MET A 102 8.14 12.99 -9.69
N LEU A 103 9.19 13.52 -10.34
CA LEU A 103 10.58 13.09 -10.11
C LEU A 103 11.25 13.80 -8.93
N THR A 104 10.45 14.25 -7.96
CA THR A 104 10.91 14.97 -6.75
C THR A 104 11.01 14.07 -5.54
N GLY A 105 10.61 12.79 -5.66
CA GLY A 105 10.49 11.86 -4.55
C GLY A 105 11.19 10.53 -4.81
N VAL A 106 10.47 9.42 -4.62
CA VAL A 106 11.06 8.06 -4.60
C VAL A 106 11.61 7.62 -5.94
N THR A 107 10.86 7.79 -7.03
CA THR A 107 11.28 7.34 -8.36
C THR A 107 12.27 8.31 -8.99
N THR A 108 13.41 7.80 -9.45
CA THR A 108 14.40 8.60 -10.19
C THR A 108 14.05 8.70 -11.68
N ARG A 109 14.69 9.65 -12.38
CA ARG A 109 14.56 9.77 -13.84
C ARG A 109 14.95 8.47 -14.58
N ALA A 110 16.02 7.82 -14.14
CA ALA A 110 16.49 6.58 -14.75
C ALA A 110 15.47 5.44 -14.58
N ASP A 111 14.85 5.33 -13.40
CA ASP A 111 13.78 4.34 -13.16
C ASP A 111 12.58 4.60 -14.08
N ALA A 112 12.19 5.87 -14.25
CA ALA A 112 11.09 6.26 -15.12
C ALA A 112 11.37 5.98 -16.60
N GLU A 113 12.59 6.19 -17.06
CA GLU A 113 13.01 5.90 -18.44
C GLU A 113 13.16 4.39 -18.72
N ALA A 114 13.40 3.59 -17.67
CA ALA A 114 13.46 2.13 -17.76
C ALA A 114 12.10 1.44 -17.60
N ALA A 115 11.06 2.17 -17.18
CA ALA A 115 9.71 1.62 -17.00
C ALA A 115 9.07 1.24 -18.36
N PRO A 116 8.30 0.13 -18.41
CA PRO A 116 7.69 -0.37 -19.65
C PRO A 116 6.52 0.48 -20.16
#